data_AF-A0A517TA81-F1
#
_entry.id   AF-A0A517TA81-F1
#
_cell.length_a   1.000
_cell.length_b   1.000
_cell.length_c   1.000
_cell.angle_alpha   90.00
_cell.angle_beta   90.00
_cell.angle_gamma   90.00
#
_symmetry.space_group_name_H-M   'P 1'
#
loop_
_entity.id
_entity.type
_entity.pdbx_description
1 polymer ?
#
loop_
_entity_poly.entity_id
_entity_poly.type
_entity_poly.pdbx_seq_one_letter_code
_entity_poly.pdbx_strand_id
1 'polypeptide(L)'
;MQDVSEQPTLSLKATDKLRALTATCYQQGFAIQIWERYFSTNDRYQFDNDPEIAYQELGLIGMWNYVRPQDTPTYKNLDPRLAYVLEVAQSMGLISGSDADWLLMEVGGELDPATGKTLPKYIAEKSELWFDSECVRKVRRTEPASSIERIILAFEKNRWQTSVKEPFALGPDKKPLHDSVRSLNRNLKAIKFRVDGGGKYILWEPVETT
;
A
#
# COMPACT_ATOMS: atom_id res chain seq x y z
N MET A 1 36.68 -8.85 -8.85
CA MET A 1 35.82 -9.45 -7.82
C MET A 1 34.46 -8.81 -7.96
N GLN A 2 33.51 -9.52 -8.58
CA GLN A 2 32.12 -9.08 -8.61
C GLN A 2 31.51 -9.43 -7.26
N ASP A 3 30.95 -8.41 -6.61
CA ASP A 3 30.20 -8.51 -5.37
C ASP A 3 28.91 -9.29 -5.66
N VAL A 4 28.86 -10.54 -5.19
CA VAL A 4 27.68 -11.39 -5.33
C VAL A 4 26.69 -10.89 -4.30
N SER A 5 25.87 -9.92 -4.72
CA SER A 5 24.70 -9.46 -3.98
C SER A 5 23.86 -10.69 -3.60
N GLU A 6 23.94 -11.12 -2.35
CA GLU A 6 23.04 -12.12 -1.76
C GLU A 6 21.62 -11.58 -1.89
N GLN A 7 20.84 -12.11 -2.83
CA GLN A 7 19.42 -11.80 -2.87
C GLN A 7 18.78 -12.33 -1.59
N PRO A 8 17.89 -11.55 -0.94
CA PRO A 8 17.19 -11.99 0.25
C PRO A 8 16.47 -13.31 -0.07
N THR A 9 16.82 -14.36 0.66
CA THR A 9 16.23 -15.68 0.44
C THR A 9 14.88 -15.70 1.13
N LEU A 10 13.81 -15.93 0.36
CA LEU A 10 12.45 -16.07 0.89
C LEU A 10 12.43 -17.03 2.08
N SER A 11 11.65 -16.72 3.12
CA SER A 11 11.41 -17.74 4.14
C SER A 11 10.75 -18.97 3.51
N LEU A 12 11.07 -20.15 4.05
CA LEU A 12 10.46 -21.40 3.60
C LEU A 12 8.92 -21.33 3.66
N LYS A 13 8.40 -20.68 4.71
CA LYS A 13 6.97 -20.45 4.92
C LYS A 13 6.36 -19.56 3.82
N ALA A 14 7.03 -18.47 3.44
CA ALA A 14 6.57 -17.60 2.36
C ALA A 14 6.59 -18.34 1.02
N THR A 15 7.67 -19.09 0.76
CA THR A 15 7.84 -19.90 -0.45
C THR A 15 6.70 -20.91 -0.61
N ASP A 16 6.40 -21.67 0.44
CA ASP A 16 5.34 -22.69 0.40
C ASP A 16 3.95 -22.07 0.24
N LYS A 17 3.69 -20.95 0.92
CA LYS A 17 2.40 -20.25 0.80
C LYS A 17 2.24 -19.65 -0.61
N LEU A 18 3.24 -18.99 -1.17
CA LEU A 18 3.20 -18.46 -2.53
C LEU A 18 3.00 -19.56 -3.56
N ARG A 19 3.69 -20.69 -3.41
CA ARG A 19 3.52 -21.85 -4.30
C ARG A 19 2.08 -22.37 -4.25
N ALA A 20 1.50 -22.51 -3.06
CA ALA A 20 0.12 -22.95 -2.89
C ALA A 20 -0.90 -21.97 -3.51
N LEU A 21 -0.71 -20.66 -3.28
CA LEU A 21 -1.57 -19.63 -3.87
C LEU A 21 -1.47 -19.59 -5.39
N THR A 22 -0.25 -19.67 -5.91
CA THR A 22 0.01 -19.73 -7.34
C THR A 22 -0.71 -20.93 -7.94
N ALA A 23 -0.50 -22.14 -7.41
CA ALA A 23 -1.17 -23.35 -7.89
C ALA A 23 -2.70 -23.24 -7.86
N THR A 24 -3.26 -22.56 -6.86
CA THR A 24 -4.71 -22.34 -6.74
C THR A 24 -5.22 -21.36 -7.80
N CYS A 25 -4.50 -20.26 -8.03
CA CYS A 25 -4.85 -19.25 -9.05
C CYS A 25 -4.78 -19.78 -10.49
N TYR A 26 -4.00 -20.84 -10.74
CA TYR A 26 -3.91 -21.50 -12.05
C TYR A 26 -4.92 -22.66 -12.24
N GLN A 27 -5.90 -22.83 -11.35
CA GLN A 27 -6.99 -23.78 -11.59
C GLN A 27 -8.07 -23.14 -12.47
N GLN A 28 -8.47 -23.79 -13.55
CA GLN A 28 -9.46 -23.26 -14.51
C GLN A 28 -10.80 -22.90 -13.84
N GLY A 29 -11.29 -23.72 -12.91
CA GLY A 29 -12.51 -23.44 -12.16
C GLY A 29 -12.42 -22.20 -11.26
N PHE A 30 -11.21 -21.77 -10.91
CA PHE A 30 -10.97 -20.54 -10.15
C PHE A 30 -11.05 -19.30 -11.05
N ALA A 31 -10.60 -19.41 -12.31
CA ALA A 31 -10.68 -18.33 -13.28
C ALA A 31 -12.13 -17.96 -13.62
N ILE A 32 -13.01 -18.96 -13.79
CA ILE A 32 -14.44 -18.75 -14.04
C ILE A 32 -15.08 -18.00 -12.86
N GLN A 33 -14.77 -18.39 -11.62
CA GLN A 33 -15.31 -17.71 -10.44
C GLN A 33 -14.86 -16.25 -10.35
N ILE A 34 -13.58 -15.98 -10.65
CA ILE A 34 -13.05 -14.62 -10.69
C ILE A 34 -13.75 -13.79 -11.76
N TRP A 35 -13.91 -14.35 -12.96
CA TRP A 35 -14.61 -13.72 -14.07
C TRP A 35 -16.03 -13.32 -13.68
N GLU A 36 -16.80 -14.25 -13.12
CA GLU A 36 -18.18 -14.01 -12.74
C GLU A 36 -18.33 -12.95 -11.64
N ARG A 37 -17.38 -12.89 -10.71
CA ARG A 37 -17.47 -12.02 -9.52
C ARG A 37 -16.82 -10.66 -9.66
N TYR A 38 -15.69 -10.57 -10.35
CA TYR A 38 -14.83 -9.36 -10.33
C TYR A 38 -14.65 -8.70 -11.70
N PHE A 39 -14.95 -9.39 -12.80
CA PHE A 39 -14.89 -8.78 -14.13
C PHE A 39 -16.22 -8.12 -14.41
N SER A 40 -16.21 -6.80 -14.62
CA SER A 40 -17.37 -6.05 -15.05
C SER A 40 -17.78 -6.45 -16.47
N THR A 41 -18.98 -6.08 -16.89
CA THR A 41 -19.42 -6.29 -18.28
C THR A 41 -18.42 -5.70 -19.29
N ASN A 42 -17.84 -4.53 -19.00
CA ASN A 42 -16.85 -3.90 -19.85
C ASN A 42 -15.53 -4.70 -19.91
N ASP A 43 -15.10 -5.26 -18.79
CA ASP A 43 -13.91 -6.12 -18.72
C ASP A 43 -14.11 -7.39 -19.56
N ARG A 44 -15.29 -8.01 -19.46
CA ARG A 44 -15.65 -9.22 -20.21
C ARG A 44 -15.72 -8.98 -21.71
N TYR A 45 -16.19 -7.81 -22.14
CA TYR A 45 -16.21 -7.42 -23.55
C TYR A 45 -14.81 -7.34 -24.17
N GLN A 46 -13.76 -7.10 -23.37
CA GLN A 46 -12.39 -7.10 -23.90
C GLN A 46 -11.90 -8.50 -24.31
N PHE A 47 -12.64 -9.54 -23.96
CA PHE A 47 -12.34 -10.94 -24.24
C PHE A 47 -13.51 -11.64 -24.95
N ASP A 48 -14.29 -10.89 -25.75
CA ASP A 48 -15.44 -11.40 -26.50
C ASP A 48 -16.51 -12.12 -25.64
N ASN A 49 -16.55 -11.82 -24.34
CA ASN A 49 -17.38 -12.49 -23.33
C ASN A 49 -17.14 -14.01 -23.19
N ASP A 50 -15.98 -14.52 -23.61
CA ASP A 50 -15.63 -15.93 -23.47
C ASP A 50 -14.49 -16.12 -22.44
N PRO A 51 -14.80 -16.51 -21.19
CA PRO A 51 -13.78 -16.73 -20.17
C PRO A 51 -12.86 -17.91 -20.46
N GLU A 52 -13.30 -18.91 -21.22
CA GLU A 52 -12.48 -20.09 -21.51
C GLU A 52 -11.40 -19.75 -22.53
N ILE A 53 -11.75 -19.04 -23.60
CA ILE A 53 -10.79 -18.56 -24.59
C ILE A 53 -9.79 -17.60 -23.93
N ALA A 54 -10.29 -16.62 -23.16
CA ALA A 54 -9.44 -15.67 -22.44
C ALA A 54 -8.44 -16.35 -21.50
N TYR A 55 -8.91 -17.37 -20.78
CA TYR A 55 -8.07 -18.15 -19.88
C TYR A 55 -7.03 -19.00 -20.63
N GLN A 56 -7.40 -19.61 -21.75
CA GLN A 56 -6.46 -20.38 -22.58
C GLN A 56 -5.34 -19.50 -23.15
N GLU A 57 -5.65 -18.27 -23.55
CA GLU A 57 -4.68 -17.36 -24.15
C GLU A 57 -3.78 -16.66 -23.13
N LEU A 58 -4.35 -16.19 -22.02
CA LEU A 58 -3.66 -15.30 -21.07
C LEU A 58 -3.43 -15.92 -19.69
N GLY A 59 -4.19 -16.96 -19.35
CA GLY A 59 -4.34 -17.44 -17.97
C GLY A 59 -5.00 -16.40 -17.06
N LEU A 60 -5.33 -16.80 -15.83
CA LEU A 60 -6.03 -15.91 -14.88
C LEU A 60 -5.27 -14.61 -14.59
N ILE A 61 -3.97 -14.71 -14.35
CA ILE A 61 -3.14 -13.55 -14.02
C ILE A 61 -3.00 -12.61 -15.22
N GLY A 62 -2.91 -13.15 -16.43
CA GLY A 62 -2.88 -12.34 -17.65
C GLY A 62 -4.20 -11.61 -17.88
N MET A 63 -5.34 -12.30 -17.70
CA MET A 63 -6.67 -11.67 -17.77
C MET A 63 -6.81 -10.53 -16.74
N TRP A 64 -6.39 -10.77 -15.49
CA TRP A 64 -6.48 -9.79 -14.41
C TRP A 64 -5.63 -8.54 -14.68
N ASN A 65 -4.39 -8.73 -15.15
CA ASN A 65 -3.51 -7.64 -15.57
C ASN A 65 -4.10 -6.86 -16.76
N TYR A 66 -4.64 -7.56 -17.76
CA TYR A 66 -5.12 -6.96 -19.00
C TYR A 66 -6.26 -5.94 -18.76
N VAL A 67 -7.15 -6.21 -17.80
CA VAL A 67 -8.27 -5.30 -17.48
C VAL A 67 -7.92 -4.24 -16.44
N ARG A 68 -6.77 -4.36 -15.76
CA ARG A 68 -6.28 -3.41 -14.76
C ARG A 68 -4.84 -2.95 -15.00
N PRO A 69 -4.50 -2.48 -16.21
CA PRO A 69 -3.12 -2.13 -16.53
C PRO A 69 -2.61 -0.93 -15.71
N GLN A 70 -3.51 -0.02 -15.28
CA GLN A 70 -3.15 1.17 -14.49
C GLN A 70 -3.11 0.95 -12.98
N ASP A 71 -3.64 -0.18 -12.49
CA ASP A 71 -3.60 -0.53 -11.06
C ASP A 71 -2.43 -1.46 -10.73
N THR A 72 -1.53 -1.67 -11.69
CA THR A 72 -0.34 -2.51 -11.52
C THR A 72 0.44 -2.04 -10.30
N PRO A 73 0.50 -2.85 -9.24
CA PRO A 73 1.27 -2.48 -8.06
C PRO A 73 2.74 -2.34 -8.47
N THR A 74 3.26 -1.11 -8.39
CA THR A 74 4.61 -0.82 -8.90
C THR A 74 5.63 -1.21 -7.84
N TYR A 75 5.85 -2.51 -7.68
CA TYR A 75 6.86 -3.04 -6.77
C TYR A 75 8.21 -3.09 -7.50
N LYS A 76 9.16 -2.28 -7.05
CA LYS A 76 10.54 -2.36 -7.54
C LYS A 76 11.09 -3.74 -7.17
N ASN A 77 11.46 -4.51 -8.19
CA ASN A 77 12.09 -5.84 -8.08
C ASN A 77 11.16 -7.03 -7.77
N LEU A 78 9.84 -6.83 -7.70
CA LEU A 78 8.92 -7.95 -7.65
C LEU A 78 8.49 -8.36 -9.06
N ASP A 79 8.43 -9.65 -9.34
CA ASP A 79 7.73 -10.16 -10.52
C ASP A 79 6.26 -9.69 -10.44
N PRO A 80 5.77 -8.87 -11.39
CA PRO A 80 4.39 -8.38 -11.38
C PRO A 80 3.35 -9.51 -11.26
N ARG A 81 3.69 -10.73 -11.72
CA ARG A 81 2.82 -11.90 -11.57
C ARG A 81 2.52 -12.23 -10.11
N LEU A 82 3.50 -12.10 -9.22
CA LEU A 82 3.31 -12.37 -7.80
C LEU A 82 2.38 -11.33 -7.15
N ALA A 83 2.48 -10.07 -7.55
CA ALA A 83 1.56 -9.02 -7.09
C ALA A 83 0.11 -9.35 -7.42
N TYR A 84 -0.17 -9.75 -8.66
CA TYR A 84 -1.51 -10.13 -9.08
C TYR A 84 -1.98 -11.42 -8.42
N VAL A 85 -1.09 -12.40 -8.19
CA VAL A 85 -1.44 -13.62 -7.43
C VAL A 85 -1.91 -13.25 -6.02
N LEU A 86 -1.23 -12.33 -5.34
CA LEU A 86 -1.62 -11.88 -4.01
C LEU A 86 -2.94 -11.10 -4.03
N GLU A 87 -3.13 -10.22 -5.00
CA GLU A 87 -4.37 -9.44 -5.16
C GLU A 87 -5.59 -10.34 -5.44
N VAL A 88 -5.44 -11.29 -6.36
CA VAL A 88 -6.45 -12.30 -6.70
C VAL A 88 -6.77 -13.17 -5.48
N ALA A 89 -5.73 -13.66 -4.80
CA ALA A 89 -5.90 -14.49 -3.61
C ALA A 89 -6.61 -13.75 -2.47
N GLN A 90 -6.27 -12.48 -2.25
CA GLN A 90 -6.93 -11.63 -1.26
C GLN A 90 -8.39 -11.36 -1.65
N SER A 91 -8.64 -11.02 -2.92
CA SER A 91 -10.00 -10.75 -3.42
C SER A 91 -10.92 -11.95 -3.18
N MET A 92 -10.41 -13.16 -3.39
CA MET A 92 -11.14 -14.42 -3.20
C MET A 92 -11.19 -14.91 -1.75
N GLY A 93 -10.58 -14.18 -0.81
CA GLY A 93 -10.54 -14.55 0.60
C GLY A 93 -9.67 -15.77 0.90
N LEU A 94 -8.74 -16.14 0.01
CA LEU A 94 -7.76 -17.21 0.27
C LEU A 94 -6.70 -16.79 1.28
N ILE A 95 -6.43 -15.49 1.36
CA ILE A 95 -5.55 -14.86 2.34
C ILE A 95 -6.16 -13.60 2.92
N SER A 96 -5.75 -13.26 4.13
CA SER A 96 -6.08 -11.97 4.74
C SER A 96 -5.24 -10.83 4.13
N GLY A 97 -5.63 -9.58 4.36
CA GLY A 97 -4.78 -8.43 4.00
C GLY A 97 -3.41 -8.48 4.68
N SER A 98 -3.36 -8.84 5.96
CA SER A 98 -2.11 -9.01 6.69
C SER A 98 -1.21 -10.10 6.10
N ASP A 99 -1.79 -11.17 5.56
CA ASP A 99 -1.04 -12.22 4.87
C ASP A 99 -0.51 -11.73 3.52
N ALA A 100 -1.30 -10.96 2.78
CA ALA A 100 -0.87 -10.36 1.52
C ALA A 100 0.31 -9.40 1.75
N ASP A 101 0.20 -8.51 2.73
CA ASP A 101 1.26 -7.58 3.12
C ASP A 101 2.52 -8.31 3.57
N TRP A 102 2.38 -9.37 4.39
CA TRP A 102 3.51 -10.20 4.81
C TRP A 102 4.19 -10.90 3.63
N LEU A 103 3.42 -11.54 2.75
CA LEU A 103 3.96 -12.23 1.59
C LEU A 103 4.64 -11.26 0.63
N LEU A 104 4.07 -10.06 0.49
CA LEU A 104 4.63 -8.99 -0.32
C LEU A 104 5.98 -8.52 0.24
N MET A 105 6.10 -8.31 1.56
CA MET A 105 7.37 -7.99 2.21
C MET A 105 8.41 -9.11 2.02
N GLU A 106 8.01 -10.38 2.13
CA GLU A 106 8.92 -11.52 1.95
C GLU A 106 9.50 -11.59 0.53
N VAL A 107 8.70 -11.29 -0.49
CA VAL A 107 9.13 -11.27 -1.91
C VAL A 107 9.96 -10.04 -2.30
N GLY A 108 10.41 -9.27 -1.31
CA GLY A 108 11.13 -8.01 -1.52
C GLY A 108 10.23 -6.88 -2.03
N GLY A 109 8.90 -7.08 -1.97
CA GLY A 109 7.91 -6.04 -2.14
C GLY A 109 7.80 -5.25 -0.86
N GLU A 110 8.74 -4.35 -0.62
CA GLU A 110 8.44 -3.23 0.23
C GLU A 110 7.56 -2.25 -0.63
N LEU A 111 6.74 -1.38 0.00
CA LEU A 111 6.61 0.05 -0.35
C LEU A 111 5.37 0.60 -1.14
N ASP A 112 5.19 1.93 -0.99
CA ASP A 112 4.35 2.89 -1.74
C ASP A 112 4.42 2.67 -3.27
N PRO A 113 3.26 2.49 -3.94
CA PRO A 113 3.18 2.15 -5.36
C PRO A 113 3.73 3.22 -6.31
N ALA A 114 4.06 4.45 -5.88
CA ALA A 114 4.67 5.45 -6.75
C ALA A 114 6.21 5.52 -6.63
N THR A 115 6.78 5.09 -5.50
CA THR A 115 8.18 5.45 -5.17
C THR A 115 9.04 4.30 -4.70
N GLY A 116 8.44 3.25 -4.14
CA GLY A 116 9.24 2.34 -3.36
C GLY A 116 9.66 2.95 -2.00
N LYS A 117 8.77 3.62 -1.25
CA LYS A 117 9.00 4.03 0.16
C LYS A 117 8.01 3.40 1.16
N THR A 118 8.46 3.05 2.37
CA THR A 118 7.58 2.44 3.39
C THR A 118 6.53 3.48 3.75
N LEU A 119 5.25 3.09 3.85
CA LEU A 119 4.22 4.04 4.24
C LEU A 119 4.15 4.12 5.77
N PRO A 120 3.96 5.32 6.35
CA PRO A 120 3.65 5.42 7.76
C PRO A 120 2.31 4.74 8.06
N LYS A 121 2.10 4.37 9.32
CA LYS A 121 0.87 3.73 9.80
C LYS A 121 0.50 4.28 11.16
N TYR A 122 -0.74 4.71 11.34
CA TYR A 122 -1.23 5.13 12.66
C TYR A 122 -2.08 4.04 13.31
N ILE A 123 -1.68 3.60 14.51
CA ILE A 123 -2.43 2.64 15.33
C ILE A 123 -3.21 3.42 16.38
N ALA A 124 -4.49 3.69 16.11
CA ALA A 124 -5.32 4.57 16.93
C ALA A 124 -5.52 4.04 18.36
N GLU A 125 -5.61 2.72 18.54
CA GLU A 125 -5.81 2.07 19.84
C GLU A 125 -4.61 2.30 20.77
N LYS A 126 -3.40 2.33 20.19
CA LYS A 126 -2.14 2.58 20.92
C LYS A 126 -1.73 4.04 20.90
N SER A 127 -2.35 4.85 20.06
CA SER A 127 -1.97 6.25 19.79
C SER A 127 -0.52 6.34 19.30
N GLU A 128 -0.14 5.43 18.42
CA GLU A 128 1.24 5.29 17.93
C GLU A 128 1.31 5.49 16.43
N LEU A 129 2.22 6.35 16.00
CA LEU A 129 2.61 6.50 14.61
C LEU A 129 3.86 5.66 14.36
N TRP A 130 3.75 4.73 13.41
CA TRP A 130 4.77 3.80 13.01
C TRP A 130 5.27 4.14 11.60
N PHE A 131 6.55 3.87 11.35
CA PHE A 131 7.19 3.95 10.04
C PHE A 131 8.35 2.97 10.03
N ASP A 132 8.48 2.17 8.98
CA ASP A 132 9.57 1.18 8.84
C ASP A 132 9.76 0.27 10.06
N SER A 133 8.65 -0.27 10.56
CA SER A 133 8.59 -1.11 11.77
C SER A 133 9.08 -0.43 13.07
N GLU A 134 9.33 0.88 13.06
CA GLU A 134 9.67 1.67 14.23
C GLU A 134 8.49 2.54 14.68
N CYS A 135 8.23 2.61 15.99
CA CYS A 135 7.32 3.58 16.56
C CYS A 135 7.99 4.97 16.60
N VAL A 136 7.77 5.75 15.54
CA VAL A 136 8.41 7.06 15.38
C VAL A 136 7.80 8.14 16.27
N ARG A 137 6.54 8.00 16.70
CA ARG A 137 5.91 8.96 17.60
C ARG A 137 4.71 8.39 18.36
N LYS A 138 4.67 8.67 19.66
CA LYS A 138 3.45 8.55 20.47
C LYS A 138 2.65 9.84 20.42
N VAL A 139 1.37 9.73 20.09
CA VAL A 139 0.43 10.85 19.96
C VAL A 139 -0.45 10.84 21.20
N ARG A 140 -0.52 11.96 21.91
CA ARG A 140 -1.45 12.08 23.03
C ARG A 140 -2.87 12.24 22.47
N ARG A 141 -3.76 11.31 22.79
CA ARG A 141 -5.20 11.46 22.52
C ARG A 141 -5.80 12.49 23.47
N THR A 142 -6.64 13.35 22.91
CA THR A 142 -7.43 14.33 23.65
C THR A 142 -8.84 14.34 23.12
N GLU A 143 -9.78 14.81 23.93
CA GLU A 143 -11.16 15.06 23.48
C GLU A 143 -11.45 16.57 23.66
N PRO A 144 -11.59 17.34 22.56
CA PRO A 144 -11.50 16.92 21.16
C PRO A 144 -10.07 16.54 20.71
N ALA A 145 -9.97 15.81 19.59
CA ALA A 145 -8.70 15.37 19.02
C ALA A 145 -7.73 16.53 18.81
N SER A 146 -6.48 16.36 19.26
CA SER A 146 -5.46 17.40 19.15
C SER A 146 -5.13 17.72 17.70
N SER A 147 -4.54 18.89 17.44
CA SER A 147 -4.15 19.26 16.07
C SER A 147 -3.22 18.22 15.43
N ILE A 148 -2.31 17.63 16.22
CA ILE A 148 -1.38 16.60 15.75
C ILE A 148 -2.13 15.32 15.37
N GLU A 149 -3.04 14.86 16.24
CA GLU A 149 -3.85 13.67 15.97
C GLU A 149 -4.72 13.87 14.73
N ARG A 150 -5.31 15.06 14.55
CA ARG A 150 -6.11 15.40 13.37
C ARG A 150 -5.29 15.36 12.06
N ILE A 151 -4.05 15.85 12.08
CA ILE A 151 -3.15 15.77 10.91
C ILE A 151 -2.86 14.31 10.58
N ILE A 152 -2.49 13.50 11.58
CA ILE A 152 -2.18 12.08 11.36
C ILE A 152 -3.40 11.31 10.87
N LEU A 153 -4.56 11.51 11.49
CA LEU A 153 -5.82 10.91 11.05
C LEU A 153 -6.21 11.34 9.63
N ALA A 154 -5.87 12.56 9.22
CA ALA A 154 -6.08 13.00 7.84
C ALA A 154 -5.19 12.23 6.86
N PHE A 155 -3.91 12.00 7.18
CA PHE A 155 -3.04 11.14 6.36
C PHE A 155 -3.52 9.70 6.33
N GLU A 156 -3.87 9.11 7.49
CA GLU A 156 -4.40 7.75 7.58
C GLU A 156 -5.66 7.58 6.71
N LYS A 157 -6.61 8.53 6.82
CA LYS A 157 -7.83 8.53 5.99
C LYS A 157 -7.53 8.61 4.48
N ASN A 158 -6.45 9.29 4.10
CA ASN A 158 -6.00 9.41 2.72
C ASN A 158 -4.90 8.39 2.36
N ARG A 159 -4.79 7.29 3.11
CA ARG A 159 -3.82 6.20 2.86
C ARG A 159 -2.39 6.70 2.69
N TRP A 160 -2.00 7.71 3.47
CA TRP A 160 -0.66 8.28 3.46
C TRP A 160 -0.18 8.81 2.10
N GLN A 161 -1.09 9.35 1.27
CA GLN A 161 -0.69 10.17 0.12
C GLN A 161 0.35 11.23 0.52
N THR A 162 1.28 11.55 -0.38
CA THR A 162 2.41 12.48 -0.12
C THR A 162 1.96 13.86 0.36
N SER A 163 0.71 14.23 0.06
CA SER A 163 0.07 15.44 0.55
C SER A 163 -1.39 15.22 0.92
N VAL A 164 -1.86 15.88 1.98
CA VAL A 164 -3.28 15.97 2.32
C VAL A 164 -3.70 17.41 2.49
N LYS A 165 -4.98 17.69 2.25
CA LYS A 165 -5.56 19.00 2.53
C LYS A 165 -5.54 19.28 4.03
N GLU A 166 -5.30 20.54 4.36
CA GLU A 166 -5.40 21.12 5.71
C GLU A 166 -6.69 20.64 6.43
N PRO A 167 -6.59 19.90 7.56
CA PRO A 167 -7.73 19.27 8.23
C PRO A 167 -8.48 20.18 9.21
N PHE A 168 -7.97 21.37 9.45
CA PHE A 168 -8.59 22.43 10.22
C PHE A 168 -9.47 23.29 9.31
N ALA A 169 -10.45 23.97 9.89
CA ALA A 169 -11.16 25.07 9.22
C ALA A 169 -10.51 26.37 9.71
N LEU A 170 -9.21 26.52 9.48
CA LEU A 170 -8.52 27.73 9.90
C LEU A 170 -9.00 28.89 9.03
N GLY A 171 -9.28 30.01 9.68
CA GLY A 171 -9.55 31.28 9.00
C GLY A 171 -8.30 31.78 8.26
N PRO A 172 -8.20 33.09 7.97
CA PRO A 172 -7.05 33.63 7.24
C PRO A 172 -5.71 33.45 7.98
N ASP A 173 -5.72 33.20 9.30
CA ASP A 173 -4.51 32.95 10.09
C ASP A 173 -4.07 31.47 10.03
N LYS A 174 -2.89 31.25 9.46
CA LYS A 174 -2.27 29.93 9.26
C LYS A 174 -1.25 29.56 10.34
N LYS A 175 -0.95 30.46 11.29
CA LYS A 175 0.02 30.21 12.37
C LYS A 175 -0.26 28.90 13.13
N PRO A 176 -1.51 28.55 13.51
CA PRO A 176 -1.79 27.32 14.25
C PRO A 176 -1.39 26.04 13.49
N LEU A 177 -1.51 26.05 12.15
CA LEU A 177 -1.10 24.92 11.31
C LEU A 177 0.42 24.73 11.36
N HIS A 178 1.18 25.82 11.16
CA HIS A 178 2.64 25.77 11.20
C HIS A 178 3.17 25.32 12.56
N ASP A 179 2.56 25.81 13.65
CA ASP A 179 2.94 25.40 15.00
C ASP A 179 2.61 23.93 15.28
N SER A 180 1.48 23.45 14.75
CA SER A 180 1.08 22.03 14.86
C SER A 180 2.04 21.12 14.11
N VAL A 181 2.40 21.46 12.87
CA VAL A 181 3.39 20.71 12.07
C VAL A 181 4.77 20.77 12.70
N ARG A 182 5.20 21.93 13.22
CA ARG A 182 6.46 22.06 13.98
C ARG A 182 6.46 21.16 15.21
N SER A 183 5.34 21.08 15.93
CA SER A 183 5.20 20.21 17.10
C SER A 183 5.19 18.73 16.71
N LEU A 184 4.53 18.36 15.61
CA LEU A 184 4.51 17.00 15.03
C LEU A 184 5.90 16.54 14.57
N ASN A 185 6.75 17.44 14.08
CA ASN A 185 8.12 17.11 13.72
C ASN A 185 9.08 17.03 14.91
N ARG A 186 8.67 17.51 16.10
CA ARG A 186 9.55 17.48 17.28
C ARG A 186 9.88 16.04 17.66
N ASN A 187 11.17 15.69 17.67
CA ASN A 187 11.71 14.35 17.93
C ASN A 187 11.30 13.28 16.91
N LEU A 188 10.77 13.66 15.75
CA LEU A 188 10.44 12.75 14.67
C LEU A 188 11.70 12.55 13.81
N LYS A 189 12.20 11.30 13.73
CA LYS A 189 13.49 11.02 13.07
C LYS A 189 13.36 10.42 11.68
N ALA A 190 12.43 9.50 11.46
CA ALA A 190 12.34 8.77 10.19
C ALA A 190 11.47 9.45 9.13
N ILE A 191 10.53 10.31 9.53
CA ILE A 191 9.67 11.06 8.61
C ILE A 191 9.58 12.53 9.03
N LYS A 192 9.21 13.38 8.08
CA LYS A 192 9.04 14.82 8.29
C LYS A 192 7.80 15.32 7.58
N PHE A 193 7.10 16.23 8.25
CA PHE A 193 5.94 16.92 7.70
C PHE A 193 6.29 18.35 7.31
N ARG A 194 5.70 18.87 6.24
CA ARG A 194 5.88 20.25 5.79
C ARG A 194 4.52 20.84 5.41
N VAL A 195 4.37 22.14 5.62
CA VAL A 195 3.21 22.89 5.10
C VAL A 195 3.59 23.42 3.72
N ASP A 196 2.69 23.34 2.75
CA ASP A 196 2.92 23.93 1.43
C ASP A 196 3.03 25.47 1.53
N GLY A 197 3.58 26.12 0.50
CA GLY A 197 3.71 27.59 0.49
C GLY A 197 2.36 28.33 0.64
N GLY A 198 1.26 27.67 0.27
CA GLY A 198 -0.10 28.17 0.41
C GLY A 198 -0.76 27.89 1.76
N GLY A 199 -0.17 27.07 2.63
CA GLY A 199 -0.81 26.55 3.86
C GLY A 199 -2.19 25.92 3.65
N LYS A 200 -2.41 25.32 2.48
CA LYS A 200 -3.62 24.58 2.11
C LYS A 200 -3.39 23.06 2.18
N TYR A 201 -2.15 22.64 2.15
CA TYR A 201 -1.75 21.24 2.15
C TYR A 201 -0.64 20.99 3.16
N ILE A 202 -0.64 19.79 3.71
CA ILE A 202 0.44 19.24 4.52
C ILE A 202 1.05 18.12 3.70
N LEU A 203 2.35 18.16 3.51
CA LEU A 203 3.14 17.12 2.87
C LEU A 203 3.87 16.30 3.92
N TRP A 204 4.18 15.05 3.60
CA TRP A 204 5.12 14.23 4.36
C TRP A 204 6.16 13.63 3.42
N GLU A 205 7.32 13.32 3.99
CA GLU A 205 8.42 12.63 3.30
C GLU A 205 9.24 11.84 4.33
N PRO A 206 9.93 10.76 3.92
CA PRO A 206 10.96 10.17 4.75
C PRO A 206 12.17 11.08 4.88
N VAL A 207 12.84 11.04 6.03
CA VAL A 207 14.12 11.70 6.26
C VAL A 207 15.21 10.79 5.73
N GLU A 208 16.06 11.30 4.84
CA GLU A 208 17.24 10.55 4.39
C GLU A 208 18.23 10.45 5.55
N THR A 209 18.46 9.24 6.05
CA THR A 209 19.49 8.97 7.06
C THR A 209 20.85 9.00 6.37
N THR A 210 21.46 10.19 6.31
CA THR A 210 22.88 10.36 5.93
C THR A 210 23.82 9.72 6.94
#